data_AF-A0A2E9EUZ0-F1
#
_entry.id   AF-A0A2E9EUZ0-F1
#
_cell.length_a   1.000
_cell.length_b   1.000
_cell.length_c   1.000
_cell.angle_alpha   90.00
_cell.angle_beta   90.00
_cell.angle_gamma   90.00
#
_symmetry.space_group_name_H-M   'P 1'
#
loop_
_entity.id
_entity.type
_entity.pdbx_description
1 polymer ?
#
loop_
_entity_poly.entity_id
_entity_poly.type
_entity_poly.pdbx_seq_one_letter_code
_entity_poly.pdbx_strand_id
1 'polypeptide(L)'
;MKFSIIELNSGIFINDGKGSFKFKKLTSLAQLAPGYGIIAQDFDGDNIADLLLAQNFHWPQVETGRMSGSMSLLLKGNGDASFDAVWPHESGIIVPDDAKSACMTDFNGDSFPDIVISSNDGPVRGFSMTNNKNIKNCVVSLQGKDHNTQGIGARIIATYDDGLKVTKEIKAGSGYLSQSTAKVFFSINSRKIINLEVNWPNGESTNHP
;
A
#
# COMPACT_ATOMS: atom_id res chain seq x y z
N MET A 1 -6.11 27.62 19.63
CA MET A 1 -5.48 27.36 18.32
C MET A 1 -6.61 27.06 17.34
N LYS A 2 -6.76 27.85 16.26
CA LYS A 2 -7.85 27.69 15.29
C LYS A 2 -7.29 26.91 14.10
N PHE A 3 -7.66 25.64 13.97
CA PHE A 3 -7.26 24.83 12.82
C PHE A 3 -8.13 25.22 11.62
N SER A 4 -7.51 25.34 10.44
CA SER A 4 -8.20 25.58 9.17
C SER A 4 -7.83 24.50 8.17
N ILE A 5 -8.83 24.01 7.43
CA ILE A 5 -8.62 23.11 6.30
C ILE A 5 -8.24 23.97 5.09
N ILE A 6 -7.06 23.73 4.53
CA ILE A 6 -6.55 24.50 3.37
C ILE A 6 -6.36 23.63 2.12
N GLU A 7 -6.54 22.31 2.24
CA GLU A 7 -6.25 21.35 1.19
C GLU A 7 -7.27 20.21 1.24
N LEU A 8 -7.76 19.81 0.07
CA LEU A 8 -8.71 18.71 -0.12
C LEU A 8 -8.19 17.65 -1.10
N ASN A 9 -7.02 17.88 -1.70
CA ASN A 9 -6.39 16.91 -2.58
C ASN A 9 -5.94 15.66 -1.83
N SER A 10 -6.11 14.50 -2.47
CA SER A 10 -5.46 13.26 -2.08
C SER A 10 -3.94 13.41 -2.24
N GLY A 11 -3.20 13.05 -1.21
CA GLY A 11 -1.77 13.31 -1.11
C GLY A 11 -1.08 12.37 -0.12
N ILE A 12 0.24 12.50 -0.06
CA ILE A 12 1.08 11.81 0.91
C ILE A 12 1.75 12.83 1.84
N PHE A 13 2.05 12.40 3.05
CA PHE A 13 2.86 13.14 4.00
C PHE A 13 4.24 12.50 4.09
N ILE A 14 5.27 13.26 3.74
CA ILE A 14 6.66 12.82 3.74
C ILE A 14 7.28 13.25 5.07
N ASN A 15 7.73 12.29 5.86
CA ASN A 15 8.44 12.55 7.12
C ASN A 15 9.91 12.85 6.84
N ASP A 16 10.45 13.91 7.45
CA ASP A 16 11.88 14.27 7.39
C ASP A 16 12.78 13.41 8.31
N GLY A 17 12.19 12.49 9.07
CA GLY A 17 12.86 11.63 10.05
C GLY A 17 13.06 12.29 11.42
N LYS A 18 12.75 13.59 11.54
CA LYS A 18 12.77 14.36 12.79
C LYS A 18 11.36 14.61 13.33
N GLY A 19 10.34 14.11 12.65
CA GLY A 19 8.93 14.25 13.03
C GLY A 19 8.23 15.43 12.34
N SER A 20 8.86 16.08 11.36
CA SER A 20 8.19 17.07 10.53
C SER A 20 7.64 16.39 9.27
N PHE A 21 6.40 16.72 8.91
CA PHE A 21 5.75 16.16 7.73
C PHE A 21 5.52 17.22 6.66
N LYS A 22 5.93 16.92 5.43
CA LYS A 22 5.64 17.73 4.24
C LYS A 22 4.57 17.07 3.40
N PHE A 23 3.49 17.80 3.13
CA PHE A 23 2.44 17.34 2.22
C PHE A 23 2.89 17.42 0.76
N LYS A 24 2.62 16.37 -0.02
CA LYS A 24 2.80 16.33 -1.47
C LYS A 24 1.54 15.74 -2.10
N LYS A 25 0.90 16.51 -2.98
CA LYS A 25 -0.30 16.08 -3.71
C LYS A 25 0.03 14.92 -4.68
N LEU A 26 -0.93 14.00 -4.83
CA LEU A 26 -0.85 12.97 -5.88
C LEU A 26 -1.19 13.57 -7.25
N THR A 27 -1.06 12.74 -8.30
CA THR A 27 -1.37 13.11 -9.69
C THR A 27 -2.82 13.59 -9.84
N SER A 28 -3.09 14.35 -10.91
CA SER A 28 -4.44 14.81 -11.23
C SER A 28 -5.44 13.66 -11.39
N LEU A 29 -5.00 12.53 -11.96
CA LEU A 29 -5.82 11.33 -12.10
C LEU A 29 -6.25 10.75 -10.74
N ALA A 30 -5.39 10.82 -9.73
CA ALA A 30 -5.75 10.39 -8.37
C ALA A 30 -6.83 11.28 -7.71
N GLN A 31 -7.10 12.47 -8.27
CA GLN A 31 -8.11 13.40 -7.74
C GLN A 31 -9.50 13.21 -8.37
N LEU A 32 -9.65 12.36 -9.40
CA LEU A 32 -10.91 12.21 -10.15
C LEU A 32 -12.05 11.62 -9.32
N ALA A 33 -11.73 10.84 -8.29
CA ALA A 33 -12.72 10.25 -7.40
C ALA A 33 -12.13 10.01 -5.99
N PRO A 34 -12.95 10.02 -4.94
CA PRO A 34 -12.51 9.68 -3.58
C PRO A 34 -11.89 8.29 -3.52
N GLY A 35 -10.78 8.14 -2.79
CA GLY A 35 -10.14 6.86 -2.50
C GLY A 35 -10.51 6.36 -1.10
N TYR A 36 -11.09 5.18 -1.00
CA TYR A 36 -11.46 4.54 0.28
C TYR A 36 -10.48 3.45 0.71
N GLY A 37 -9.76 2.83 -0.23
CA GLY A 37 -8.69 1.88 0.04
C GLY A 37 -7.38 2.36 -0.57
N ILE A 38 -6.29 2.21 0.18
CA ILE A 38 -4.94 2.49 -0.29
C ILE A 38 -4.01 1.35 0.09
N ILE A 39 -3.25 0.84 -0.88
CA ILE A 39 -2.16 -0.10 -0.66
C ILE A 39 -0.87 0.59 -1.06
N ALA A 40 0.13 0.56 -0.19
CA ALA A 40 1.49 1.01 -0.49
C ALA A 40 2.42 -0.20 -0.51
N GLN A 41 2.83 -0.62 -1.70
CA GLN A 41 3.61 -1.83 -1.92
C GLN A 41 4.42 -1.69 -3.21
N ASP A 42 5.59 -2.27 -3.25
CA ASP A 42 6.39 -2.41 -4.47
C ASP A 42 5.79 -3.53 -5.32
N PHE A 43 5.27 -3.19 -6.52
CA PHE A 43 4.67 -4.14 -7.45
C PHE A 43 5.56 -4.45 -8.67
N ASP A 44 6.63 -3.69 -8.90
CA ASP A 44 7.53 -3.90 -10.04
C ASP A 44 8.91 -4.46 -9.66
N GLY A 45 9.19 -4.52 -8.36
CA GLY A 45 10.35 -5.12 -7.75
C GLY A 45 11.60 -4.23 -7.73
N ASP A 46 11.43 -2.91 -7.81
CA ASP A 46 12.54 -1.93 -7.81
C ASP A 46 12.94 -1.41 -6.40
N ASN A 47 12.25 -1.88 -5.35
CA ASN A 47 12.34 -1.45 -3.96
C ASN A 47 11.79 -0.04 -3.65
N ILE A 48 11.05 0.57 -4.57
CA ILE A 48 10.28 1.80 -4.40
C ILE A 48 8.82 1.43 -4.16
N ALA A 49 8.14 2.16 -3.28
CA ALA A 49 6.75 1.91 -2.99
C ALA A 49 5.84 2.51 -4.07
N ASP A 50 5.00 1.67 -4.67
CA ASP A 50 3.87 2.10 -5.50
C ASP A 50 2.61 2.26 -4.65
N LEU A 51 1.61 2.96 -5.19
CA LEU A 51 0.31 3.12 -4.54
C LEU A 51 -0.81 2.55 -5.42
N LEU A 52 -1.67 1.74 -4.84
CA LEU A 52 -2.96 1.40 -5.43
C LEU A 52 -4.08 2.10 -4.67
N LEU A 53 -4.95 2.80 -5.40
CA LEU A 53 -6.13 3.48 -4.87
C LEU A 53 -7.40 2.74 -5.33
N ALA A 54 -8.17 2.24 -4.37
CA ALA A 54 -9.56 1.83 -4.59
C ALA A 54 -10.45 3.07 -4.53
N GLN A 55 -11.00 3.46 -5.67
CA GLN A 55 -11.68 4.75 -5.86
C GLN A 55 -13.14 4.59 -6.27
N ASN A 56 -13.86 5.72 -6.17
CA ASN A 56 -15.26 5.96 -6.50
C ASN A 56 -16.16 6.11 -5.28
N PHE A 57 -17.18 6.96 -5.46
CA PHE A 57 -18.27 7.11 -4.51
C PHE A 57 -19.62 7.26 -5.23
N HIS A 58 -20.45 6.22 -5.14
CA HIS A 58 -21.75 6.19 -5.82
C HIS A 58 -22.91 6.75 -4.98
N TRP A 59 -22.69 6.98 -3.68
CA TRP A 59 -23.73 7.40 -2.73
C TRP A 59 -23.48 8.77 -2.05
N PRO A 60 -23.03 9.82 -2.76
CA PRO A 60 -23.04 11.17 -2.20
C PRO A 60 -24.47 11.72 -2.11
N GLN A 61 -24.61 12.94 -1.58
CA GLN A 61 -25.87 13.68 -1.63
C GLN A 61 -26.38 13.77 -3.08
N VAL A 62 -27.70 13.71 -3.25
CA VAL A 62 -28.35 13.61 -4.56
C VAL A 62 -27.96 14.77 -5.48
N GLU A 63 -27.75 15.97 -4.92
CA GLU A 63 -27.37 17.19 -5.62
C GLU A 63 -25.92 17.18 -6.15
N THR A 64 -25.04 16.37 -5.55
CA THR A 64 -23.62 16.30 -5.95
C THR A 64 -23.41 15.33 -7.12
N GLY A 65 -24.28 14.33 -7.26
CA GLY A 65 -24.13 13.28 -8.26
C GLY A 65 -22.97 12.32 -7.99
N ARG A 66 -22.92 11.20 -8.71
CA ARG A 66 -21.92 10.15 -8.49
C ARG A 66 -20.51 10.62 -8.82
N MET A 67 -19.55 10.27 -7.97
CA MET A 67 -18.12 10.44 -8.21
C MET A 67 -17.52 9.12 -8.70
N SER A 68 -17.82 8.75 -9.95
CA SER A 68 -17.41 7.46 -10.56
C SER A 68 -16.46 7.65 -11.74
N GLY A 69 -15.53 8.61 -11.62
CA GLY A 69 -14.60 8.99 -12.69
C GLY A 69 -13.33 8.14 -12.77
N SER A 70 -13.12 7.20 -11.85
CA SER A 70 -11.93 6.35 -11.78
C SER A 70 -12.27 4.87 -12.01
N MET A 71 -11.26 4.07 -12.35
CA MET A 71 -11.36 2.62 -12.46
C MET A 71 -10.52 1.91 -11.38
N SER A 72 -10.29 2.60 -10.25
CA SER A 72 -9.17 2.35 -9.35
C SER A 72 -7.83 2.57 -10.05
N LEU A 73 -6.84 3.10 -9.31
CA LEU A 73 -5.65 3.69 -9.91
C LEU A 73 -4.39 3.13 -9.29
N LEU A 74 -3.54 2.53 -10.13
CA LEU A 74 -2.17 2.19 -9.77
C LEU A 74 -1.27 3.40 -10.11
N LEU A 75 -0.45 3.77 -9.14
CA LEU A 75 0.49 4.88 -9.19
C LEU A 75 1.89 4.32 -8.95
N LYS A 76 2.73 4.35 -9.98
CA LYS A 76 4.12 3.92 -9.90
C LYS A 76 4.95 4.96 -9.16
N GLY A 77 5.74 4.55 -8.17
CA GLY A 77 6.64 5.44 -7.43
C GLY A 77 7.94 5.72 -8.19
N ASN A 78 8.40 6.97 -8.17
CA ASN A 78 9.66 7.38 -8.80
C ASN A 78 10.84 7.55 -7.82
N GLY A 79 10.63 7.27 -6.53
CA GLY A 79 11.65 7.35 -5.48
C GLY A 79 11.87 8.74 -4.86
N ASP A 80 11.44 9.81 -5.54
CA ASP A 80 11.43 11.20 -5.03
C ASP A 80 10.08 11.58 -4.39
N ALA A 81 9.28 10.57 -4.03
CA ALA A 81 7.88 10.69 -3.62
C ALA A 81 6.96 11.32 -4.68
N SER A 82 7.37 11.38 -5.96
CA SER A 82 6.46 11.57 -7.08
C SER A 82 5.95 10.22 -7.56
N PHE A 83 4.78 10.26 -8.21
CA PHE A 83 4.14 9.08 -8.74
C PHE A 83 3.64 9.33 -10.14
N ASP A 84 3.75 8.32 -10.99
CA ASP A 84 3.19 8.31 -12.33
C ASP A 84 1.98 7.39 -12.39
N ALA A 85 0.90 7.86 -13.02
CA ALA A 85 -0.31 7.06 -13.16
C ALA A 85 -0.10 5.98 -14.22
N VAL A 86 -0.33 4.73 -13.83
CA VAL A 86 -0.30 3.57 -14.73
C VAL A 86 -1.68 3.38 -15.31
N TRP A 87 -1.79 3.29 -16.65
CA TRP A 87 -3.08 3.16 -17.29
C TRP A 87 -3.70 1.78 -17.01
N PRO A 88 -5.04 1.66 -16.91
CA PRO A 88 -5.67 0.39 -16.51
C PRO A 88 -5.43 -0.79 -17.45
N HIS A 89 -5.17 -0.54 -18.73
CA HIS A 89 -4.78 -1.60 -19.67
C HIS A 89 -3.35 -2.12 -19.44
N GLU A 90 -2.49 -1.33 -18.80
CA GLU A 90 -1.11 -1.70 -18.43
C GLU A 90 -1.08 -2.35 -17.05
N SER A 91 -1.82 -1.80 -16.09
CA SER A 91 -1.88 -2.33 -14.72
C SER A 91 -2.69 -3.63 -14.62
N GLY A 92 -3.66 -3.84 -15.52
CA GLY A 92 -4.63 -4.94 -15.45
C GLY A 92 -5.67 -4.78 -14.35
N ILE A 93 -5.61 -3.70 -13.56
CA ILE A 93 -6.54 -3.42 -12.47
C ILE A 93 -7.64 -2.51 -13.01
N ILE A 94 -8.83 -3.09 -13.20
CA ILE A 94 -10.00 -2.38 -13.71
C ILE A 94 -11.17 -2.63 -12.74
N VAL A 95 -11.50 -1.62 -11.93
CA VAL A 95 -12.62 -1.62 -11.00
C VAL A 95 -13.43 -0.33 -11.19
N PRO A 96 -14.45 -0.33 -12.07
CA PRO A 96 -15.28 0.84 -12.32
C PRO A 96 -16.39 1.04 -11.27
N ASP A 97 -16.55 0.09 -10.34
CA ASP A 97 -17.61 0.12 -9.32
C ASP A 97 -17.29 1.06 -8.16
N ASP A 98 -18.18 1.09 -7.16
CA ASP A 98 -18.03 1.83 -5.91
C ASP A 98 -17.00 1.18 -4.98
N ALA A 99 -15.72 1.19 -5.36
CA ALA A 99 -14.67 0.50 -4.61
C ALA A 99 -14.50 1.11 -3.20
N LYS A 100 -14.50 0.26 -2.17
CA LYS A 100 -14.44 0.66 -0.76
C LYS A 100 -13.20 0.18 -0.03
N SER A 101 -12.62 -0.92 -0.47
CA SER A 101 -11.38 -1.40 0.15
C SER A 101 -10.43 -1.99 -0.86
N ALA A 102 -9.15 -1.99 -0.48
CA ALA A 102 -8.09 -2.70 -1.15
C ALA A 102 -7.26 -3.41 -0.07
N CYS A 103 -7.20 -4.72 -0.15
CA CYS A 103 -6.43 -5.59 0.73
C CYS A 103 -5.35 -6.31 -0.07
N MET A 104 -4.24 -6.57 0.60
CA MET A 104 -3.14 -7.35 0.05
C MET A 104 -3.10 -8.71 0.73
N THR A 105 -2.92 -9.77 -0.06
CA THR A 105 -2.67 -11.12 0.41
C THR A 105 -1.97 -11.92 -0.69
N ASP A 106 -1.30 -13.00 -0.35
CA ASP A 106 -0.78 -13.96 -1.34
C ASP A 106 -1.76 -15.14 -1.36
N PHE A 107 -2.71 -15.13 -2.30
CA PHE A 107 -3.74 -16.18 -2.39
C PHE A 107 -3.38 -17.27 -3.40
N ASN A 108 -2.45 -17.00 -4.33
CA ASN A 108 -1.97 -17.97 -5.31
C ASN A 108 -0.73 -18.76 -4.82
N GLY A 109 -0.08 -18.33 -3.74
CA GLY A 109 1.07 -18.98 -3.11
C GLY A 109 2.41 -18.70 -3.78
N ASP A 110 2.52 -17.68 -4.64
CA ASP A 110 3.74 -17.37 -5.39
C ASP A 110 4.71 -16.43 -4.64
N SER A 111 4.39 -16.10 -3.38
CA SER A 111 5.13 -15.13 -2.55
C SER A 111 5.10 -13.70 -3.09
N PHE A 112 4.21 -13.40 -4.04
CA PHE A 112 3.94 -12.07 -4.55
C PHE A 112 2.62 -11.55 -3.96
N PRO A 113 2.54 -10.26 -3.59
CA PRO A 113 1.31 -9.70 -3.06
C PRO A 113 0.22 -9.58 -4.14
N ASP A 114 -0.78 -10.46 -4.05
CA ASP A 114 -2.05 -10.30 -4.77
C ASP A 114 -2.95 -9.25 -4.10
N ILE A 115 -3.93 -8.77 -4.86
CA ILE A 115 -4.79 -7.67 -4.45
C ILE A 115 -6.24 -8.15 -4.43
N VAL A 116 -6.99 -7.78 -3.40
CA VAL A 116 -8.44 -7.99 -3.31
C VAL A 116 -9.10 -6.64 -3.11
N ILE A 117 -10.02 -6.28 -4.01
CA ILE A 117 -10.82 -5.05 -3.92
C ILE A 117 -12.27 -5.43 -3.67
N SER A 118 -12.88 -4.80 -2.67
CA SER A 118 -14.33 -4.89 -2.44
C SER A 118 -15.03 -3.62 -2.92
N SER A 119 -16.23 -3.80 -3.44
CA SER A 119 -17.08 -2.72 -3.93
C SER A 119 -18.41 -2.76 -3.19
N ASN A 120 -18.92 -1.58 -2.84
CA ASN A 120 -20.26 -1.47 -2.30
C ASN A 120 -21.28 -1.81 -3.38
N ASP A 121 -22.25 -2.68 -3.07
CA ASP A 121 -23.26 -3.20 -4.01
C ASP A 121 -22.66 -3.74 -5.32
N GLY A 122 -21.45 -4.33 -5.24
CA GLY A 122 -20.72 -4.88 -6.38
C GLY A 122 -19.91 -6.11 -6.01
N PRO A 123 -19.30 -6.80 -6.98
CA PRO A 123 -18.56 -8.01 -6.70
C PRO A 123 -17.20 -7.69 -6.08
N VAL A 124 -16.73 -8.61 -5.23
CA VAL A 124 -15.33 -8.63 -4.78
C VAL A 124 -14.47 -9.13 -5.94
N ARG A 125 -13.35 -8.44 -6.22
CA ARG A 125 -12.40 -8.81 -7.27
C ARG A 125 -11.05 -9.14 -6.67
N GLY A 126 -10.52 -10.31 -7.04
CA GLY A 126 -9.14 -10.67 -6.80
C GLY A 126 -8.31 -10.43 -8.06
N PHE A 127 -7.17 -9.79 -7.91
CA PHE A 127 -6.18 -9.58 -8.95
C PHE A 127 -4.95 -10.37 -8.53
N SER A 128 -4.69 -11.47 -9.25
CA SER A 128 -3.44 -12.16 -9.04
C SER A 128 -2.35 -11.35 -9.73
N MET A 129 -1.43 -10.81 -8.94
CA MET A 129 -0.39 -9.92 -9.44
C MET A 129 0.78 -10.76 -9.96
N THR A 130 0.50 -11.76 -10.80
CA THR A 130 1.51 -12.63 -11.38
C THR A 130 2.23 -11.86 -12.48
N ASN A 131 3.41 -11.34 -12.19
CA ASN A 131 4.18 -10.63 -13.20
C ASN A 131 4.97 -11.64 -14.04
N ASN A 132 4.91 -11.52 -15.37
CA ASN A 132 5.79 -12.21 -16.33
C ASN A 132 7.30 -11.88 -16.15
N LYS A 133 7.69 -11.22 -15.05
CA LYS A 133 9.00 -10.60 -14.79
C LYS A 133 9.88 -11.31 -13.76
N ASN A 134 9.56 -12.54 -13.33
CA ASN A 134 10.37 -13.30 -12.35
C ASN A 134 10.70 -12.47 -11.08
N ILE A 135 9.76 -11.67 -10.58
CA ILE A 135 9.97 -10.90 -9.36
C ILE A 135 10.02 -11.88 -8.17
N LYS A 136 11.05 -11.77 -7.34
CA LYS A 136 11.24 -12.57 -6.13
C LYS A 136 11.06 -11.68 -4.91
N ASN A 137 10.28 -12.17 -3.95
CA ASN A 137 10.11 -11.51 -2.66
C ASN A 137 10.61 -12.40 -1.52
N CYS A 138 11.17 -11.76 -0.50
CA CYS A 138 11.26 -12.29 0.84
C CYS A 138 9.96 -11.94 1.58
N VAL A 139 9.22 -12.95 2.03
CA VAL A 139 7.98 -12.78 2.78
C VAL A 139 8.27 -12.95 4.26
N VAL A 140 8.07 -11.89 5.03
CA VAL A 140 8.28 -11.88 6.48
C VAL A 140 6.93 -11.97 7.18
N SER A 141 6.79 -12.96 8.07
CA SER A 141 5.66 -13.09 8.98
C SER A 141 6.19 -13.07 10.40
N LEU A 142 5.78 -12.09 11.20
CA LEU A 142 6.18 -12.04 12.59
C LEU A 142 5.35 -13.02 13.43
N GLN A 143 5.99 -13.55 14.47
CA GLN A 143 5.34 -14.32 15.53
C GLN A 143 5.50 -13.51 16.83
N GLY A 144 4.55 -12.61 17.05
CA GLY A 144 4.54 -11.80 18.28
C GLY A 144 4.11 -12.61 19.50
N LYS A 145 4.28 -12.02 20.69
CA LYS A 145 3.90 -12.63 21.97
C LYS A 145 2.57 -12.06 22.49
N ASP A 146 2.03 -12.72 23.52
CA ASP A 146 0.83 -12.31 24.26
C ASP A 146 -0.37 -12.00 23.34
N HIS A 147 -0.95 -10.81 23.46
CA HIS A 147 -2.14 -10.39 22.71
C HIS A 147 -1.84 -9.82 21.32
N ASN A 148 -0.58 -9.77 20.88
CA ASN A 148 -0.19 -9.23 19.58
C ASN A 148 0.57 -10.27 18.73
N THR A 149 -0.06 -11.41 18.49
CA THR A 149 0.55 -12.55 17.77
C THR A 149 0.96 -12.23 16.34
N GLN A 150 0.32 -11.24 15.70
CA GLN A 150 0.62 -10.79 14.34
C GLN A 150 1.66 -9.66 14.27
N GLY A 151 2.13 -9.14 15.41
CA GLY A 151 3.09 -8.04 15.45
C GLY A 151 2.54 -6.73 14.90
N ILE A 152 1.24 -6.44 15.06
CA ILE A 152 0.62 -5.18 14.65
C ILE A 152 1.37 -4.00 15.30
N GLY A 153 1.73 -3.01 14.50
CA GLY A 153 2.53 -1.85 14.89
C GLY A 153 4.05 -2.08 14.88
N ALA A 154 4.52 -3.30 14.63
CA ALA A 154 5.95 -3.56 14.47
C ALA A 154 6.47 -2.99 13.16
N ARG A 155 7.70 -2.45 13.20
CA ARG A 155 8.42 -1.94 12.03
C ARG A 155 9.57 -2.89 11.71
N ILE A 156 9.61 -3.38 10.49
CA ILE A 156 10.65 -4.25 9.97
C ILE A 156 11.54 -3.42 9.05
N ILE A 157 12.84 -3.40 9.34
CA ILE A 157 13.86 -2.71 8.56
C ILE A 157 14.71 -3.79 7.88
N ALA A 158 14.57 -3.90 6.56
CA ALA A 158 15.42 -4.74 5.73
C ALA A 158 16.65 -3.95 5.30
N THR A 159 17.83 -4.45 5.63
CA THR A 159 19.11 -3.95 5.09
C THR A 159 19.57 -4.87 3.98
N TYR A 160 19.82 -4.31 2.81
CA TYR A 160 20.30 -5.03 1.63
C TYR A 160 21.84 -5.02 1.54
N ASP A 161 22.39 -5.91 0.73
CA ASP A 161 23.83 -6.07 0.47
C ASP A 161 24.50 -4.85 -0.17
N ASP A 162 23.74 -4.00 -0.87
CA ASP A 162 24.20 -2.71 -1.41
C ASP A 162 24.07 -1.54 -0.41
N GLY A 163 23.61 -1.81 0.82
CA GLY A 163 23.42 -0.82 1.87
C GLY A 163 22.05 -0.11 1.84
N LEU A 164 21.18 -0.39 0.86
CA LEU A 164 19.81 0.10 0.87
C LEU A 164 19.08 -0.36 2.15
N LYS A 165 18.27 0.51 2.73
CA LYS A 165 17.38 0.18 3.85
C LYS A 165 15.93 0.46 3.47
N VAL A 166 15.08 -0.55 3.60
CA VAL A 166 13.63 -0.42 3.36
C VAL A 166 12.91 -0.75 4.66
N THR A 167 12.04 0.17 5.09
CA THR A 167 11.22 -0.01 6.29
C THR A 167 9.79 -0.27 5.91
N LYS A 168 9.17 -1.28 6.52
CA LYS A 168 7.74 -1.57 6.42
C LYS A 168 7.13 -1.73 7.80
N GLU A 169 5.90 -1.25 7.97
CA GLU A 169 5.16 -1.35 9.22
C GLU A 169 3.99 -2.31 9.04
N ILE A 170 3.82 -3.24 9.99
CA ILE A 170 2.64 -4.10 10.04
C ILE A 170 1.48 -3.30 10.60
N LYS A 171 0.41 -3.20 9.83
CA LYS A 171 -0.77 -2.41 10.18
C LYS A 171 -1.97 -3.32 10.40
N ALA A 172 -2.86 -2.93 11.30
CA ALA A 172 -4.21 -3.46 11.34
C ALA A 172 -5.13 -2.57 10.50
N GLY A 173 -5.91 -3.19 9.62
CA GLY A 173 -6.81 -2.49 8.70
C GLY A 173 -6.16 -2.08 7.36
N SER A 174 -6.99 -2.00 6.32
CA SER A 174 -6.61 -1.56 4.97
C SER A 174 -7.84 -1.09 4.19
N GLY A 175 -8.18 0.18 4.31
CA GLY A 175 -9.40 0.73 3.72
C GLY A 175 -10.67 0.44 4.53
N TYR A 176 -11.83 0.48 3.88
CA TYR A 176 -13.12 0.38 4.58
C TYR A 176 -13.39 -1.04 5.11
N LEU A 177 -13.57 -1.18 6.42
CA LEU A 177 -13.98 -2.43 7.12
C LEU A 177 -13.24 -3.71 6.68
N SER A 178 -11.94 -3.60 6.46
CA SER A 178 -11.15 -4.69 5.88
C SER A 178 -9.68 -4.59 6.30
N GLN A 179 -8.91 -5.66 6.10
CA GLN A 179 -7.54 -5.79 6.58
C GLN A 179 -6.70 -6.64 5.62
N SER A 180 -5.54 -6.09 5.22
CA SER A 180 -4.48 -6.81 4.53
C SER A 180 -3.85 -7.86 5.44
N THR A 181 -3.19 -8.85 4.84
CA THR A 181 -2.35 -9.79 5.58
C THR A 181 -1.32 -9.06 6.46
N ALA A 182 -0.99 -9.65 7.61
CA ALA A 182 0.09 -9.17 8.46
C ALA A 182 1.48 -9.54 7.90
N LYS A 183 1.55 -10.31 6.80
CA LYS A 183 2.79 -10.60 6.08
C LYS A 183 3.32 -9.35 5.38
N VAL A 184 4.64 -9.23 5.36
CA VAL A 184 5.36 -8.12 4.71
C VAL A 184 6.21 -8.68 3.57
N PHE A 185 6.15 -8.05 2.41
CA PHE A 185 6.81 -8.50 1.19
C PHE A 185 7.99 -7.58 0.86
N PHE A 186 9.22 -8.09 0.82
CA PHE A 186 10.41 -7.32 0.41
C PHE A 186 10.96 -7.86 -0.91
N SER A 187 11.05 -7.01 -1.93
CA SER A 187 11.61 -7.38 -3.22
C SER A 187 13.10 -7.70 -3.11
N ILE A 188 13.51 -8.89 -3.58
CA ILE A 188 14.88 -9.42 -3.53
C ILE A 188 15.41 -9.79 -4.93
N ASN A 189 14.95 -9.06 -5.95
CA ASN A 189 15.29 -9.31 -7.35
C ASN A 189 16.80 -9.25 -7.62
N SER A 190 17.35 -8.05 -7.53
CA SER A 190 18.76 -7.75 -7.78
C SER A 190 19.58 -7.61 -6.50
N ARG A 191 18.91 -7.65 -5.34
CA ARG A 191 19.50 -7.39 -4.02
C ARG A 191 19.21 -8.53 -3.07
N LYS A 192 20.12 -8.76 -2.13
CA LYS A 192 19.93 -9.72 -1.04
C LYS A 192 19.73 -8.98 0.26
N ILE A 193 18.78 -9.42 1.07
CA ILE A 193 18.66 -8.94 2.44
C ILE A 193 19.74 -9.61 3.26
N ILE A 194 20.57 -8.81 3.93
CA ILE A 194 21.65 -9.28 4.81
C ILE A 194 21.29 -9.15 6.29
N ASN A 195 20.19 -8.44 6.60
CA ASN A 195 19.72 -8.26 7.95
C ASN A 195 18.26 -7.78 7.98
N LEU A 196 17.45 -8.35 8.87
CA LEU A 196 16.12 -7.89 9.24
C LEU A 196 16.11 -7.45 10.71
N GLU A 197 15.95 -6.16 10.94
CA GLU A 197 15.71 -5.61 12.28
C GLU A 197 14.21 -5.39 12.48
N VAL A 198 13.67 -5.85 13.61
CA VAL A 198 12.26 -5.70 13.97
C VAL A 198 12.17 -4.82 15.22
N ASN A 199 11.58 -3.64 15.06
CA ASN A 199 11.24 -2.75 16.15
C ASN A 199 9.79 -2.98 16.55
N TRP A 200 9.60 -3.55 17.74
CA TRP A 200 8.30 -3.95 18.27
C TRP A 200 7.57 -2.76 18.90
N PRO A 201 6.22 -2.79 18.93
CA PRO A 201 5.43 -1.68 19.50
C PRO A 201 5.61 -1.50 21.01
N ASN A 202 6.13 -2.50 21.72
CA ASN A 202 6.49 -2.42 23.13
C ASN A 202 7.85 -1.74 23.39
N GLY A 203 8.57 -1.34 22.34
CA GLY A 203 9.89 -0.71 22.41
C GLY A 203 11.07 -1.69 22.36
N GLU A 204 10.82 -3.00 22.33
CA GLU A 204 11.88 -3.99 22.13
C GLU A 204 12.35 -3.99 20.66
N SER A 205 13.60 -4.41 20.45
CA SER A 205 14.16 -4.60 19.11
C SER A 205 14.77 -5.99 19.00
N THR A 206 14.48 -6.70 17.92
CA THR A 206 15.06 -8.01 17.61
C THR A 206 15.76 -7.99 16.27
N ASN A 207 16.84 -8.73 16.14
CA ASN A 207 17.66 -8.73 14.94
C ASN A 207 17.83 -10.13 14.36
N HIS A 208 17.73 -10.25 13.04
CA HIS A 208 17.72 -11.49 12.28
C HIS A 208 18.66 -11.35 11.06
N PRO A 209 19.94 -11.78 11.19
CA PRO A 209 20.92 -11.72 10.10
C PRO A 209 20.64 -12.76 9.01
#